data_AF-A0A562SUA8-F1
#
_entry.id   AF-A0A562SUA8-F1
#
_cell.length_a   1.000
_cell.length_b   1.000
_cell.length_c   1.000
_cell.angle_alpha   90.00
_cell.angle_beta   90.00
_cell.angle_gamma   90.00
#
_symmetry.space_group_name_H-M   'P 1'
#
loop_
_entity.id
_entity.type
_entity.pdbx_description
1 polymer ?
#
loop_
_entity_poly.entity_id
_entity_poly.type
_entity_poly.pdbx_seq_one_letter_code
_entity_poly.pdbx_strand_id
1 'polypeptide(L)'
;MRLIIIPAVVLLHTVVATTQEVATISFVSPGIGYEQPISNHFTVKGRAALTVNWSYSSSDFFGNKFEFAPSTLAAAHFRYYYNMNLRDRNNKRTALNSANYLSLLVKYAYSNRYYHYGSDGNYSYSMPAHTVDGGVVWGIQRNFRNRLSLDCNIGPSLYNPIANKKFSLIADITFGIWLGAKEQQ
;
A
#
# COMPACT_ATOMS: atom_id res chain seq x y z
N MET A 1 10.28 39.13 -54.86
CA MET A 1 9.64 38.03 -54.09
C MET A 1 10.08 38.16 -52.64
N ARG A 2 9.21 38.61 -51.73
CA ARG A 2 9.54 38.83 -50.31
C ARG A 2 9.21 37.55 -49.53
N LEU A 3 10.23 36.90 -48.98
CA LEU A 3 10.10 35.73 -48.12
C LEU A 3 9.74 36.20 -46.71
N ILE A 4 8.51 35.92 -46.27
CA ILE A 4 8.04 36.19 -44.91
C ILE A 4 8.38 34.95 -44.08
N ILE A 5 9.33 35.08 -43.16
CA ILE A 5 9.68 34.04 -42.19
C ILE A 5 8.72 34.18 -41.01
N ILE A 6 7.81 33.22 -40.85
CA ILE A 6 6.94 33.12 -39.68
C ILE A 6 7.75 32.37 -38.60
N PRO A 7 8.08 32.98 -37.45
CA PRO A 7 8.73 32.25 -36.38
C PRO A 7 7.73 31.25 -35.78
N ALA A 8 8.09 29.96 -35.82
CA ALA A 8 7.36 28.92 -35.13
C ALA A 8 7.46 29.16 -33.61
N VAL A 9 6.37 29.63 -33.01
CA VAL A 9 6.23 29.72 -31.56
C VAL A 9 6.10 28.30 -31.03
N VAL A 10 7.19 27.77 -30.46
CA VAL A 10 7.20 26.50 -29.75
C VAL A 10 6.51 26.72 -28.40
N LEU A 11 5.25 26.29 -28.29
CA LEU A 11 4.49 26.27 -27.05
C LEU A 11 5.05 25.14 -26.15
N LEU A 12 5.91 25.52 -25.21
CA LEU A 12 6.32 24.66 -24.09
C LEU A 12 5.09 24.37 -23.22
N HIS A 13 4.41 23.26 -23.50
CA HIS A 13 3.45 22.70 -22.56
C HIS A 13 4.24 22.12 -21.39
N THR A 14 4.15 22.75 -20.22
CA THR A 14 4.62 22.14 -18.98
C THR A 14 3.74 20.92 -18.71
N VAL A 15 4.23 19.74 -19.06
CA VAL A 15 3.58 18.49 -18.69
C VAL A 15 3.67 18.37 -17.18
N VAL A 16 2.58 18.70 -16.48
CA VAL A 16 2.49 18.52 -15.03
C VAL A 16 2.40 17.02 -14.78
N ALA A 17 3.27 16.49 -13.91
CA ALA A 17 3.20 15.08 -13.53
C ALA A 17 1.87 14.79 -12.83
N THR A 18 1.10 13.86 -13.38
CA THR A 18 -0.21 13.46 -12.87
C THR A 18 -0.19 12.00 -12.41
N THR A 19 -1.07 11.68 -11.47
CA THR A 19 -1.31 10.31 -11.05
C THR A 19 -2.01 9.50 -12.14
N GLN A 20 -1.69 8.21 -12.20
CA GLN A 20 -2.14 7.27 -13.22
C GLN A 20 -2.78 6.04 -12.56
N GLU A 21 -3.55 5.30 -13.35
CA GLU A 21 -4.04 3.98 -12.96
C GLU A 21 -2.91 2.96 -12.95
N VAL A 22 -2.85 2.12 -11.92
CA VAL A 22 -1.81 1.08 -11.80
C VAL A 22 -2.41 -0.20 -11.22
N ALA A 23 -2.34 -1.29 -11.98
CA ALA A 23 -2.61 -2.63 -11.48
C ALA A 23 -1.29 -3.33 -11.13
N THR A 24 -1.27 -4.08 -10.03
CA THR A 24 -0.07 -4.76 -9.52
C THR A 24 -0.37 -6.18 -9.07
N ILE A 25 0.58 -7.08 -9.28
CA ILE A 25 0.61 -8.41 -8.69
C ILE A 25 1.83 -8.46 -7.77
N SER A 26 1.66 -8.94 -6.55
CA SER A 26 2.72 -8.98 -5.53
C SER A 26 3.14 -10.40 -5.18
N PHE A 27 4.42 -10.57 -4.81
CA PHE A 27 5.04 -11.87 -4.56
C PHE A 27 5.28 -12.15 -3.07
N VAL A 28 5.67 -11.14 -2.28
CA VAL A 28 5.98 -11.30 -0.85
C VAL A 28 4.75 -11.68 -0.04
N SER A 29 3.64 -10.99 -0.30
CA SER A 29 2.31 -11.37 0.19
C SER A 29 1.45 -11.56 -1.04
N PRO A 30 1.38 -12.79 -1.59
CA PRO A 30 0.76 -13.08 -2.88
C PRO A 30 -0.62 -12.42 -2.99
N GLY A 31 -0.78 -11.53 -3.96
CA GLY A 31 -1.97 -10.71 -4.00
C GLY A 31 -2.00 -9.73 -5.16
N ILE A 32 -3.15 -9.12 -5.34
CA ILE A 32 -3.44 -8.14 -6.36
C ILE A 32 -3.67 -6.77 -5.72
N GLY A 33 -3.30 -5.72 -6.44
CA GLY A 33 -3.58 -4.35 -6.06
C GLY A 33 -3.98 -3.52 -7.27
N TYR A 34 -4.90 -2.58 -7.06
CA TYR A 34 -5.35 -1.65 -8.08
C TYR A 34 -5.38 -0.24 -7.49
N GLU A 35 -4.79 0.70 -8.21
CA GLU A 35 -4.70 2.12 -7.86
C GLU A 35 -5.45 2.95 -8.89
N GLN A 36 -6.45 3.70 -8.43
CA GLN A 36 -7.29 4.60 -9.21
C GLN A 36 -6.91 6.06 -8.89
N PRO A 37 -6.60 6.90 -9.88
CA PRO A 37 -6.41 8.33 -9.68
C PRO A 37 -7.75 9.03 -9.48
N ILE A 38 -7.80 9.93 -8.50
CA ILE A 38 -8.96 10.81 -8.22
C ILE A 38 -8.68 12.23 -8.72
N SER A 39 -7.43 12.67 -8.58
CA SER A 39 -6.95 13.99 -8.99
C SER A 39 -5.45 13.89 -9.26
N ASN A 40 -4.82 14.92 -9.81
CA ASN A 40 -3.42 14.94 -10.23
C ASN A 40 -2.40 14.47 -9.16
N HIS A 41 -2.75 14.54 -7.88
CA HIS A 41 -1.90 14.12 -6.77
C HIS A 41 -2.56 13.12 -5.81
N PHE A 42 -3.83 12.76 -6.04
CA PHE A 42 -4.59 11.90 -5.12
C PHE A 42 -4.99 10.60 -5.80
N THR A 43 -4.81 9.48 -5.10
CA THR A 43 -5.25 8.17 -5.56
C THR A 43 -5.93 7.38 -4.44
N VAL A 44 -6.78 6.44 -4.84
CA VAL A 44 -7.25 5.37 -3.97
C VAL A 44 -6.66 4.06 -4.46
N LYS A 45 -6.02 3.31 -3.57
CA LYS A 45 -5.46 1.99 -3.88
C LYS A 45 -6.08 0.92 -3.00
N GLY A 46 -6.68 -0.07 -3.64
CA GLY A 46 -7.15 -1.30 -3.00
C GLY A 46 -6.11 -2.41 -3.17
N ARG A 47 -6.00 -3.29 -2.17
CA ARG A 47 -5.15 -4.49 -2.21
C ARG A 47 -5.89 -5.67 -1.58
N ALA A 48 -5.80 -6.82 -2.22
CA ALA A 48 -6.20 -8.11 -1.65
C ALA A 48 -5.03 -9.08 -1.76
N ALA A 49 -4.59 -9.65 -0.64
CA ALA A 49 -3.43 -10.52 -0.58
C ALA A 49 -3.59 -11.66 0.42
N LEU A 50 -2.82 -12.72 0.24
CA LEU A 50 -2.53 -13.72 1.25
C LEU A 50 -1.32 -13.24 2.04
N THR A 51 -1.45 -13.22 3.36
CA THR A 51 -0.38 -12.86 4.29
C THR A 51 -0.23 -13.96 5.33
N VAL A 52 0.92 -13.98 5.98
CA VAL A 52 1.16 -14.82 7.14
C VAL A 52 1.25 -13.89 8.33
N ASN A 53 0.32 -14.02 9.27
CA ASN A 53 0.40 -13.27 10.52
C ASN A 53 1.29 -14.04 11.49
N TRP A 54 2.24 -13.34 12.10
CA TRP A 54 3.09 -13.87 13.16
C TRP A 54 2.68 -13.21 14.47
N SER A 55 2.24 -14.02 15.44
CA SER A 55 2.01 -13.55 16.81
C SER A 55 2.98 -14.25 17.73
N TYR A 56 3.82 -13.47 18.41
CA TYR A 56 4.66 -13.94 19.50
C TYR A 56 3.95 -13.59 20.81
N SER A 57 3.56 -14.61 21.57
CA SER A 57 3.04 -14.44 22.92
C SER A 57 3.96 -15.13 23.91
N SER A 58 4.42 -14.37 24.90
CA SER A 58 5.22 -14.84 26.03
C SER A 58 4.36 -14.75 27.28
N SER A 59 4.18 -15.87 27.97
CA SER A 59 3.47 -15.91 29.26
C SER A 59 4.35 -16.61 30.29
N ASP A 60 4.40 -16.06 31.50
CA ASP A 60 5.21 -16.61 32.60
C ASP A 60 4.75 -18.01 33.06
N PHE A 61 3.51 -18.41 32.70
CA PHE A 61 2.89 -19.69 33.08
C PHE A 61 2.83 -20.75 31.96
N PHE A 62 2.73 -20.38 30.67
CA PHE A 62 2.50 -21.33 29.56
C PHE A 62 3.63 -21.38 28.53
N GLY A 63 4.76 -20.71 28.79
CA GLY A 63 5.92 -20.67 27.90
C GLY A 63 5.72 -19.78 26.67
N ASN A 64 6.69 -19.85 25.74
CA ASN A 64 6.68 -19.09 24.49
C ASN A 64 5.85 -19.82 23.43
N LYS A 65 4.78 -19.20 22.93
CA LYS A 65 3.99 -19.74 21.82
C LYS A 65 4.29 -18.97 20.54
N PHE A 66 4.86 -19.69 19.57
CA PHE A 66 5.05 -19.21 18.21
C PHE A 66 3.96 -19.83 17.33
N GLU A 67 3.10 -19.00 16.77
CA GLU A 67 1.98 -19.49 15.96
C GLU A 67 2.00 -18.88 14.57
N PHE A 68 1.85 -19.76 13.57
CA PHE A 68 1.74 -19.42 12.15
C PHE A 68 0.29 -19.65 11.71
N ALA A 69 -0.37 -18.60 11.21
CA ALA A 69 -1.69 -18.74 10.60
C ALA A 69 -1.71 -18.03 9.23
N PRO A 70 -2.09 -18.73 8.15
CA PRO A 70 -2.39 -18.06 6.89
C PRO A 70 -3.62 -17.17 7.09
N SER A 71 -3.55 -15.97 6.55
CA SER A 71 -4.60 -14.97 6.62
C SER A 71 -4.83 -14.34 5.26
N THR A 72 -6.07 -13.98 4.97
CA THR A 72 -6.39 -13.07 3.89
C THR A 72 -6.28 -11.64 4.40
N LEU A 73 -5.77 -10.73 3.57
CA LEU A 73 -5.56 -9.32 3.87
C LEU A 73 -6.25 -8.50 2.80
N ALA A 74 -7.16 -7.62 3.21
CA ALA A 74 -7.65 -6.52 2.41
C ALA A 74 -7.05 -5.22 2.95
N ALA A 75 -6.59 -4.33 2.07
CA ALA A 75 -6.11 -3.02 2.46
C ALA A 75 -6.62 -1.94 1.51
N ALA A 76 -6.92 -0.77 2.07
CA ALA A 76 -7.29 0.41 1.33
C ALA A 76 -6.37 1.57 1.72
N HIS A 77 -5.87 2.27 0.71
CA HIS A 77 -5.06 3.47 0.86
C HIS A 77 -5.73 4.64 0.17
N PHE A 78 -5.91 5.75 0.88
CA PHE A 78 -6.10 7.06 0.27
C PHE A 78 -4.76 7.77 0.27
N ARG A 79 -4.18 8.05 -0.91
CA ARG A 79 -2.79 8.52 -1.04
C ARG A 79 -2.73 9.93 -1.61
N TYR A 80 -1.82 10.73 -1.07
CA TYR A 80 -1.43 12.04 -1.56
C TYR A 80 0.05 12.05 -1.96
N TYR A 81 0.32 12.21 -3.25
CA TYR A 81 1.67 12.26 -3.82
C TYR A 81 2.24 13.67 -3.80
N TYR A 82 3.00 13.99 -2.75
CA TYR A 82 3.46 15.35 -2.48
C TYR A 82 4.70 15.77 -3.30
N ASN A 83 5.43 14.82 -3.92
CA ASN A 83 6.72 15.12 -4.57
C ASN A 83 6.79 14.74 -6.06
N MET A 84 5.67 14.50 -6.74
CA MET A 84 5.66 14.21 -8.18
C MET A 84 6.33 15.32 -8.99
N ASN A 85 5.88 16.56 -8.82
CA ASN A 85 6.43 17.72 -9.55
C ASN A 85 7.91 17.96 -9.26
N LEU A 86 8.34 17.76 -8.01
CA LEU A 86 9.74 17.91 -7.64
C LEU A 86 10.61 16.83 -8.30
N ARG A 87 10.08 15.61 -8.44
CA ARG A 87 10.79 14.51 -9.12
C ARG A 87 10.88 14.78 -10.62
N ASP A 88 9.79 15.20 -11.22
CA ASP A 88 9.72 15.51 -12.65
C ASP A 88 10.72 16.59 -13.05
N ARG A 89 10.76 17.72 -12.31
CA ARG A 89 11.76 18.79 -12.51
C ARG A 89 13.21 18.32 -12.37
N ASN A 90 13.44 17.27 -11.60
CA ASN A 90 14.77 16.67 -11.40
C ASN A 90 15.05 15.53 -12.40
N ASN A 91 14.27 15.41 -13.49
CA ASN A 91 14.35 14.33 -14.47
C ASN A 91 14.24 12.93 -13.85
N LYS A 92 13.55 12.81 -12.70
CA LYS A 92 13.28 11.54 -12.03
C LYS A 92 11.94 11.00 -12.52
N ARG A 93 11.89 9.69 -12.78
CA ARG A 93 10.67 9.01 -13.23
C ARG A 93 9.52 9.21 -12.26
N THR A 94 8.39 9.67 -12.79
CA THR A 94 7.08 9.84 -12.12
C THR A 94 6.02 8.89 -12.66
N ALA A 95 6.23 8.31 -13.84
CA ALA A 95 5.36 7.32 -14.47
C ALA A 95 4.92 6.20 -13.52
N LEU A 96 3.66 5.76 -13.69
CA LEU A 96 3.00 4.77 -12.83
C LEU A 96 3.09 5.15 -11.34
N ASN A 97 2.88 6.43 -11.02
CA ASN A 97 2.93 6.94 -9.65
C ASN A 97 4.26 6.67 -8.92
N SER A 98 5.38 6.71 -9.64
CA SER A 98 6.71 6.53 -9.06
C SER A 98 7.14 7.75 -8.25
N ALA A 99 6.61 7.89 -7.04
CA ALA A 99 6.77 9.04 -6.16
C ALA A 99 6.69 8.65 -4.68
N ASN A 100 6.81 9.63 -3.79
CA ASN A 100 6.56 9.46 -2.37
C ASN A 100 5.17 9.99 -2.04
N TYR A 101 4.55 9.42 -1.03
CA TYR A 101 3.18 9.75 -0.66
C TYR A 101 2.98 9.80 0.85
N LEU A 102 1.95 10.52 1.26
CA LEU A 102 1.30 10.37 2.55
C LEU A 102 -0.02 9.64 2.33
N SER A 103 -0.43 8.76 3.25
CA SER A 103 -1.64 7.97 3.04
C SER A 103 -2.42 7.70 4.33
N LEU A 104 -3.74 7.73 4.22
CA LEU A 104 -4.62 7.06 5.17
C LEU A 104 -4.72 5.59 4.77
N LEU A 105 -4.32 4.70 5.67
CA LEU A 105 -4.27 3.26 5.46
C LEU A 105 -5.25 2.57 6.40
N VAL A 106 -6.08 1.69 5.85
CA VAL A 106 -6.91 0.75 6.60
C VAL A 106 -6.61 -0.66 6.11
N LYS A 107 -6.34 -1.57 7.04
CA LYS A 107 -6.09 -2.99 6.79
C LYS A 107 -7.13 -3.82 7.53
N TYR A 108 -7.60 -4.86 6.86
CA TYR A 108 -8.46 -5.89 7.42
C TYR A 108 -7.80 -7.24 7.13
N ALA A 109 -7.40 -7.95 8.18
CA ALA A 109 -6.90 -9.32 8.07
C ALA A 109 -7.94 -10.29 8.62
N TYR A 110 -8.15 -11.40 7.93
CA TYR A 110 -9.03 -12.50 8.33
C TYR A 110 -8.25 -13.82 8.31
N SER A 111 -8.39 -14.62 9.34
CA SER A 111 -7.86 -15.98 9.40
C SER A 111 -8.96 -16.95 9.84
N ASN A 112 -8.95 -18.16 9.29
CA ASN A 112 -9.84 -19.25 9.70
C ASN A 112 -9.45 -19.85 11.07
N ARG A 113 -8.64 -19.14 11.85
CA ARG A 113 -8.32 -19.49 13.22
C ARG A 113 -9.49 -19.11 14.10
N TYR A 114 -9.86 -20.01 14.99
CA TYR A 114 -10.82 -19.72 16.04
C TYR A 114 -10.10 -19.32 17.33
N TYR A 115 -10.46 -18.16 17.89
CA TYR A 115 -10.08 -17.85 19.27
C TYR A 115 -11.09 -18.47 20.22
N HIS A 116 -10.60 -19.20 21.24
CA HIS A 116 -11.44 -19.64 22.34
C HIS A 116 -11.51 -18.50 23.37
N TYR A 117 -12.65 -17.79 23.40
CA TYR A 117 -12.94 -16.88 24.51
C TYR A 117 -13.51 -17.72 25.66
N GLY A 118 -12.77 -17.86 26.74
CA GLY A 118 -13.26 -18.45 27.99
C GLY A 118 -13.45 -17.36 29.02
N SER A 119 -14.70 -17.05 29.38
CA SER A 119 -14.99 -16.65 30.77
C SER A 119 -15.37 -17.92 31.50
N ASP A 120 -14.63 -18.27 32.54
CA ASP A 120 -15.09 -19.09 33.66
C ASP A 120 -16.08 -20.21 33.28
N GLY A 121 -15.57 -21.18 32.54
CA GLY A 121 -15.97 -22.57 32.73
C GLY A 121 -17.24 -23.11 32.08
N ASN A 122 -17.91 -22.51 31.07
CA ASN A 122 -18.95 -23.31 30.35
C ASN A 122 -19.27 -23.03 28.87
N TYR A 123 -18.81 -21.95 28.22
CA TYR A 123 -19.05 -21.80 26.78
C TYR A 123 -17.88 -21.10 26.08
N SER A 124 -17.13 -21.85 25.28
CA SER A 124 -16.11 -21.31 24.37
C SER A 124 -16.75 -21.05 23.01
N TYR A 125 -16.98 -19.80 22.65
CA TYR A 125 -17.40 -19.45 21.30
C TYR A 125 -16.18 -19.41 20.38
N SER A 126 -16.28 -20.13 19.28
CA SER A 126 -15.26 -20.25 18.24
C SER A 126 -15.50 -19.13 17.22
N MET A 127 -14.78 -18.01 17.29
CA MET A 127 -14.91 -16.91 16.32
C MET A 127 -13.69 -16.79 15.41
N PRO A 128 -13.88 -16.58 14.08
CA PRO A 128 -12.77 -16.32 13.17
C PRO A 128 -11.94 -15.12 13.60
N ALA A 129 -10.64 -15.30 13.62
CA ALA A 129 -9.67 -14.26 13.94
C ALA A 129 -9.69 -13.18 12.87
N HIS A 130 -10.19 -11.99 13.22
CA HIS A 130 -10.14 -10.81 12.37
C HIS A 130 -9.40 -9.67 13.07
N THR A 131 -8.67 -8.88 12.30
CA THR A 131 -7.90 -7.74 12.81
C THR A 131 -8.10 -6.56 11.88
N VAL A 132 -8.59 -5.45 12.44
CA VAL A 132 -8.67 -4.16 11.76
C VAL A 132 -7.56 -3.27 12.29
N ASP A 133 -6.74 -2.72 11.42
CA ASP A 133 -5.71 -1.74 11.78
C ASP A 133 -5.80 -0.55 10.84
N GLY A 134 -5.59 0.66 11.38
CA GLY A 134 -5.77 1.91 10.66
C GLY A 134 -4.81 2.98 11.13
N GLY A 135 -4.25 3.72 10.19
CA GLY A 135 -3.23 4.71 10.50
C GLY A 135 -2.90 5.67 9.36
N VAL A 136 -2.05 6.63 9.69
CA VAL A 136 -1.44 7.54 8.72
C VAL A 136 -0.05 7.01 8.43
N VAL A 137 0.28 6.83 7.15
CA VAL A 137 1.59 6.31 6.75
C VAL A 137 2.28 7.23 5.77
N TRP A 138 3.59 7.33 5.92
CA TRP A 138 4.46 7.87 4.90
C TRP A 138 5.00 6.72 4.07
N GLY A 139 5.05 6.89 2.75
CA GLY A 139 5.46 5.81 1.86
C GLY A 139 6.17 6.24 0.59
N ILE A 140 6.73 5.24 -0.06
CA ILE A 140 7.51 5.34 -1.29
C ILE A 140 6.99 4.27 -2.25
N GLN A 141 6.54 4.70 -3.43
CA GLN A 141 6.22 3.82 -4.55
C GLN A 141 7.24 4.00 -5.69
N ARG A 142 7.76 2.89 -6.21
CA ARG A 142 8.69 2.84 -7.35
C ARG A 142 8.24 1.76 -8.32
N ASN A 143 7.79 2.19 -9.49
CA ASN A 143 7.50 1.31 -10.60
C ASN A 143 8.62 1.47 -11.64
N PHE A 144 9.26 0.36 -12.00
CA PHE A 144 10.45 0.31 -12.85
C PHE A 144 10.09 -0.07 -14.28
N ARG A 145 10.95 0.23 -15.26
CA ARG A 145 10.64 0.01 -16.69
C ARG A 145 10.56 -1.48 -17.04
N ASN A 146 11.23 -2.32 -16.26
CA ASN A 146 11.24 -3.78 -16.35
C ASN A 146 10.03 -4.45 -15.67
N ARG A 147 8.91 -3.73 -15.50
CA ARG A 147 7.69 -4.19 -14.81
C ARG A 147 7.77 -4.35 -13.31
N LEU A 148 8.93 -4.24 -12.67
CA LEU A 148 9.02 -4.36 -11.21
C LEU A 148 8.27 -3.23 -10.52
N SER A 149 7.62 -3.56 -9.41
CA SER A 149 6.89 -2.64 -8.53
C SER A 149 7.36 -2.84 -7.10
N LEU A 150 7.75 -1.73 -6.46
CA LEU A 150 8.10 -1.65 -5.05
C LEU A 150 7.23 -0.59 -4.40
N ASP A 151 6.61 -0.93 -3.28
CA ASP A 151 5.79 -0.02 -2.49
C ASP A 151 6.03 -0.31 -1.01
N CYS A 152 6.60 0.66 -0.30
CA CYS A 152 6.91 0.56 1.12
C CYS A 152 6.26 1.72 1.88
N ASN A 153 5.71 1.44 3.06
CA ASN A 153 5.16 2.48 3.93
C ASN A 153 5.30 2.14 5.42
N ILE A 154 5.31 3.18 6.23
CA ILE A 154 5.42 3.11 7.69
C ILE A 154 4.74 4.31 8.33
N GLY A 155 4.16 4.13 9.51
CA GLY A 155 3.62 5.23 10.29
C GLY A 155 2.92 4.79 11.57
N PRO A 156 2.34 5.74 12.32
CA PRO A 156 1.54 5.44 13.50
C PRO A 156 0.16 4.87 13.12
N SER A 157 -0.33 3.97 13.95
CA SER A 157 -1.66 3.37 13.91
C SER A 157 -2.43 3.68 15.19
N LEU A 158 -3.73 3.93 15.05
CA LEU A 158 -4.62 4.37 16.14
C LEU A 158 -5.31 3.21 16.86
N TYR A 159 -5.25 1.99 16.31
CA TYR A 159 -5.91 0.84 16.91
C TYR A 159 -5.28 -0.48 16.45
N ASN A 160 -4.66 -1.20 17.39
CA ASN A 160 -4.21 -2.56 17.18
C ASN A 160 -5.03 -3.52 18.07
N PRO A 161 -5.97 -4.31 17.50
CA PRO A 161 -6.82 -5.25 18.25
C PRO A 161 -6.01 -6.29 19.03
N ILE A 162 -4.81 -6.63 18.56
CA ILE A 162 -3.96 -7.68 19.13
C ILE A 162 -3.24 -7.17 20.39
N ALA A 163 -2.98 -5.87 20.50
CA ALA A 163 -2.18 -5.29 21.59
C ALA A 163 -3.01 -4.57 22.67
N ASN A 164 -4.32 -4.32 22.47
CA ASN A 164 -5.14 -3.43 23.31
C ASN A 164 -4.50 -2.05 23.55
N LYS A 165 -3.63 -1.60 22.62
CA LYS A 165 -2.92 -0.33 22.69
C LYS A 165 -3.58 0.67 21.75
N LYS A 166 -3.79 1.89 22.27
CA LYS A 166 -4.30 3.06 21.53
C LYS A 166 -3.30 3.63 20.52
N PHE A 167 -2.07 3.12 20.52
CA PHE A 167 -0.99 3.53 19.64
C PHE A 167 -0.12 2.33 19.27
N SER A 168 0.07 2.11 17.99
CA SER A 168 0.96 1.09 17.42
C SER A 168 1.71 1.66 16.23
N LEU A 169 2.72 0.93 15.74
CA LEU A 169 3.31 1.18 14.44
C LEU A 169 2.63 0.28 13.41
N ILE A 170 2.36 0.82 12.22
CA ILE A 170 1.90 0.09 11.06
C ILE A 170 2.94 0.25 9.94
N ALA A 171 3.27 -0.84 9.26
CA ALA A 171 4.16 -0.84 8.11
C ALA A 171 3.65 -1.81 7.04
N ASP A 172 4.08 -1.60 5.81
CA ASP A 172 3.83 -2.52 4.69
C ASP A 172 4.99 -2.47 3.71
N ILE A 173 5.33 -3.62 3.16
CA ILE A 173 6.29 -3.76 2.06
C ILE A 173 5.66 -4.67 1.02
N THR A 174 5.48 -4.12 -0.16
CA THR A 174 4.98 -4.81 -1.34
C THR A 174 6.06 -4.83 -2.40
N PHE A 175 6.38 -6.04 -2.84
CA PHE A 175 7.22 -6.26 -4.01
C PHE A 175 6.47 -7.11 -5.03
N GLY A 176 6.55 -6.73 -6.29
CA GLY A 176 5.72 -7.31 -7.33
C GLY A 176 6.03 -6.83 -8.74
N ILE A 177 5.05 -7.00 -9.61
CA ILE A 177 5.04 -6.47 -10.98
C ILE A 177 3.82 -5.58 -11.20
N TRP A 178 3.98 -4.54 -12.01
CA TRP A 178 2.85 -3.76 -12.52
C TRP A 178 2.37 -4.30 -13.88
N LEU A 179 1.07 -4.19 -14.09
CA LEU A 179 0.35 -4.63 -15.28
C LEU A 179 -0.03 -3.41 -16.13
N GLY A 180 -0.17 -3.61 -17.44
CA GLY A 180 -0.50 -2.57 -18.41
C GLY A 180 0.45 -2.55 -19.62
N ALA A 181 0.10 -1.71 -20.60
CA ALA A 181 0.91 -1.49 -21.79
C ALA A 181 2.29 -0.98 -21.38
N LYS A 182 3.34 -1.48 -22.05
CA LYS A 182 4.70 -1.01 -21.82
C LYS A 182 4.82 0.39 -22.45
N GLU A 183 5.36 1.36 -21.73
CA GLU A 183 5.71 2.67 -22.32
C GLU A 183 6.59 2.42 -23.56
N GLN A 184 6.17 2.94 -24.72
CA GLN A 184 6.96 2.90 -25.94
C GLN A 184 8.18 3.82 -25.78
N GLN A 185 9.30 3.40 -26.36
CA GLN A 185 10.63 4.00 -26.22
C GLN A 185 10.71 5.41 -26.80
#